data_AF-A0A9J6GIE5-F1
#
_entry.id   AF-A0A9J6GIE5-F1
#
_cell.length_a   1.000
_cell.length_b   1.000
_cell.length_c   1.000
_cell.angle_alpha   90.00
_cell.angle_beta   90.00
_cell.angle_gamma   90.00
#
_symmetry.space_group_name_H-M   'P 1'
#
loop_
_entity.id
_entity.type
_entity.pdbx_description
1 polymer ?
#
loop_
_entity_poly.entity_id
_entity_poly.type
_entity_poly.pdbx_seq_one_letter_code
_entity_poly.pdbx_strand_id
1 'polypeptide(L)'
;MNPNLLHLREVYHSIQKRWRKNKLNYRLRRKLTKLGETIQKYTAQLAQTQWDDICNQMQENLGIKRTWQLLKHLIDPTTLNQKQQTEEHT
;
A
#
# COMPACT_ATOMS: atom_id res chain seq x y z
N MET A 1 7.45 8.96 1.10
CA MET A 1 6.31 8.60 0.20
C MET A 1 6.81 8.76 -1.23
N ASN A 2 6.71 7.74 -2.10
CA ASN A 2 7.32 7.78 -3.44
C ASN A 2 6.70 8.91 -4.30
N PRO A 3 7.48 9.90 -4.81
CA PRO A 3 6.96 11.08 -5.52
C PRO A 3 6.19 10.70 -6.79
N ASN A 4 6.58 9.61 -7.45
CA ASN A 4 5.89 9.08 -8.63
C ASN A 4 4.47 8.57 -8.30
N LEU A 5 4.28 7.93 -7.14
CA LEU A 5 2.97 7.43 -6.71
C LEU A 5 2.02 8.57 -6.32
N LEU A 6 2.57 9.62 -5.70
CA LEU A 6 1.81 10.81 -5.35
C LEU A 6 1.27 11.47 -6.62
N HIS A 7 2.15 11.72 -7.59
CA HIS A 7 1.77 12.33 -8.87
C HIS A 7 0.75 11.48 -9.63
N LEU A 8 0.93 10.15 -9.71
CA LEU A 8 -0.04 9.26 -10.35
C LEU A 8 -1.43 9.33 -9.68
N ARG A 9 -1.47 9.39 -8.35
CA ARG A 9 -2.70 9.50 -7.57
C ARG A 9 -3.38 10.85 -7.79
N GLU A 10 -2.62 11.95 -7.82
CA GLU A 10 -3.15 13.29 -8.11
C GLU A 10 -3.76 13.38 -9.51
N VAL A 11 -3.06 12.83 -10.51
CA VAL A 11 -3.55 12.73 -11.88
C VAL A 11 -4.85 11.91 -11.92
N TYR A 12 -4.89 10.76 -11.22
CA TYR A 12 -6.08 9.92 -11.13
C TYR A 12 -7.27 10.68 -10.55
N HIS A 13 -7.09 11.38 -9.43
CA HIS A 13 -8.14 12.19 -8.80
C HIS A 13 -8.61 13.32 -9.71
N SER A 14 -7.71 13.99 -10.41
CA SER A 14 -8.07 15.07 -11.34
C SER A 14 -8.95 14.57 -12.50
N ILE A 15 -8.62 13.40 -13.07
CA ILE A 15 -9.38 12.77 -14.16
C ILE A 15 -10.71 12.25 -13.64
N GLN A 16 -10.72 11.63 -12.45
CA GLN A 16 -11.94 11.15 -11.81
C GLN A 16 -12.92 12.29 -11.53
N LYS A 17 -12.44 13.44 -11.04
CA LYS A 17 -13.27 14.64 -10.83
C LYS A 17 -13.89 15.13 -12.13
N ARG A 18 -13.13 15.16 -13.23
CA ARG A 18 -13.62 15.53 -14.56
C ARG A 18 -14.64 14.54 -15.11
N TRP A 19 -14.39 13.23 -14.96
CA TRP A 19 -15.32 12.19 -15.38
C TRP A 19 -16.62 12.19 -14.57
N ARG A 20 -16.56 12.45 -13.27
CA ARG A 20 -17.77 12.58 -12.42
C ARG A 20 -18.69 13.71 -12.90
N LYS A 21 -18.13 14.80 -13.43
CA LYS A 21 -18.89 15.91 -14.06
C LYS A 21 -19.45 15.56 -15.43
N ASN A 22 -18.84 14.63 -16.18
CA ASN A 22 -19.29 14.18 -17.50
C ASN A 22 -19.13 12.66 -17.65
N LYS A 23 -20.11 11.92 -17.10
CA LYS A 23 -20.08 10.45 -17.02
C LYS A 23 -20.17 9.76 -18.38
N LEU A 24 -20.71 10.43 -19.39
CA LEU A 24 -20.86 9.93 -20.77
C LEU A 24 -19.53 9.93 -21.53
N ASN A 25 -18.49 10.60 -21.03
CA ASN A 25 -17.20 10.65 -21.69
C ASN A 25 -16.42 9.34 -21.50
N TYR A 26 -16.57 8.44 -22.48
CA TYR A 26 -15.88 7.14 -22.53
C TYR A 26 -14.35 7.25 -22.53
N ARG A 27 -13.78 8.34 -23.09
CA ARG A 27 -12.33 8.55 -23.15
C ARG A 27 -11.76 8.78 -21.76
N LEU A 28 -12.44 9.56 -20.93
CA LEU A 28 -12.05 9.80 -19.54
C LEU A 28 -12.15 8.51 -18.71
N ARG A 29 -13.22 7.73 -18.91
CA ARG A 29 -13.37 6.42 -18.26
C ARG A 29 -12.22 5.47 -18.63
N ARG A 30 -11.89 5.36 -19.93
CA ARG A 30 -10.77 4.52 -20.40
C ARG A 30 -9.43 4.97 -19.81
N LYS A 31 -9.18 6.28 -19.73
CA LYS A 31 -7.97 6.83 -19.08
C LYS A 31 -7.92 6.48 -17.59
N LEU A 32 -9.06 6.57 -16.89
CA LEU A 32 -9.15 6.22 -15.48
C LEU A 32 -8.84 4.75 -15.23
N THR A 33 -9.40 3.85 -16.04
CA THR A 33 -9.12 2.40 -15.98
C THR A 33 -7.62 2.13 -16.20
N LYS A 34 -7.04 2.65 -17.28
CA LYS A 34 -5.61 2.46 -17.58
C LYS A 34 -4.69 2.97 -16.47
N LEU A 35 -5.03 4.14 -15.91
CA LEU A 35 -4.25 4.73 -14.83
C LEU A 35 -4.40 3.95 -13.52
N GLY A 36 -5.60 3.44 -13.22
CA GLY A 36 -5.85 2.54 -12.10
C GLY A 36 -5.04 1.25 -12.21
N GLU A 37 -5.04 0.61 -13.38
CA GLU A 37 -4.21 -0.59 -13.65
C GLU A 37 -2.72 -0.30 -13.45
N THR A 38 -2.25 0.86 -13.90
CA THR A 38 -0.84 1.28 -13.75
C THR A 38 -0.48 1.46 -12.27
N ILE A 39 -1.34 2.14 -11.51
CA ILE A 39 -1.15 2.33 -10.06
C ILE A 39 -1.13 0.96 -9.37
N GLN A 40 -2.09 0.10 -9.64
CA GLN A 40 -2.20 -1.23 -9.04
C GLN A 40 -0.96 -2.08 -9.31
N LYS A 41 -0.49 -2.11 -10.58
CA LYS A 41 0.72 -2.83 -10.97
C LYS A 41 1.94 -2.32 -10.21
N TYR A 42 2.12 -1.00 -10.14
CA TYR A 42 3.26 -0.41 -9.46
C TYR A 42 3.21 -0.66 -7.94
N THR A 43 2.04 -0.54 -7.31
CA THR A 43 1.90 -0.83 -5.88
C THR A 43 2.12 -2.30 -5.56
N ALA A 44 1.72 -3.21 -6.44
CA ALA A 44 1.96 -4.64 -6.27
C ALA A 44 3.46 -4.96 -6.37
N GLN A 45 4.16 -4.39 -7.36
CA GLN A 45 5.61 -4.51 -7.50
C GLN A 45 6.34 -3.94 -6.28
N LEU A 46 5.94 -2.74 -5.83
CA LEU A 46 6.54 -2.11 -4.65
C LEU A 46 6.33 -2.95 -3.39
N ALA A 47 5.12 -3.49 -3.20
CA ALA A 47 4.83 -4.37 -2.07
C ALA A 47 5.70 -5.62 -2.11
N GLN A 48 5.86 -6.24 -3.29
CA GLN A 48 6.74 -7.40 -3.46
C GLN A 48 8.19 -7.06 -3.09
N THR A 49 8.75 -5.97 -3.62
CA THR A 49 10.12 -5.54 -3.29
C THR A 49 10.27 -5.26 -1.79
N GLN A 50 9.28 -4.63 -1.16
CA GLN A 50 9.30 -4.39 0.28
C GLN A 50 9.30 -5.70 1.08
N TRP A 51 8.53 -6.70 0.64
CA TRP A 51 8.55 -8.03 1.25
C TRP A 51 9.89 -8.73 1.04
N ASP A 52 10.46 -8.65 -0.15
CA ASP A 52 11.78 -9.23 -0.44
C ASP A 52 12.87 -8.58 0.43
N ASP A 53 12.85 -7.25 0.58
CA ASP A 53 13.76 -6.52 1.47
C ASP A 53 13.60 -6.94 2.93
N ILE A 54 12.37 -7.11 3.40
CA ILE A 54 12.08 -7.61 4.74
C ILE A 54 12.64 -9.02 4.90
N CYS A 55 12.39 -9.93 3.96
CA CYS A 55 12.91 -11.29 3.99
C CYS A 55 14.45 -11.34 3.99
N ASN A 56 15.10 -10.51 3.17
CA ASN A 56 16.56 -10.39 3.11
C ASN A 56 17.12 -9.88 4.45
N GLN A 57 16.53 -8.83 5.02
CA GLN A 57 16.91 -8.31 6.34
C GLN A 57 16.72 -9.36 7.44
N MET A 58 15.65 -10.16 7.37
CA MET A 58 15.40 -11.25 8.30
C MET A 58 16.45 -12.35 8.19
N GLN A 59 16.82 -12.75 6.97
CA GLN A 59 17.81 -13.79 6.72
C GLN A 59 19.17 -13.42 7.31
N GLU A 60 19.57 -12.15 7.20
CA GLU A 60 20.81 -11.64 7.80
C GLU A 60 20.73 -11.51 9.33
N ASN A 61 19.51 -11.39 9.89
CA ASN A 61 19.27 -11.05 11.30
C ASN A 61 18.30 -12.01 12.01
N LEU A 62 18.42 -13.32 11.74
CA LEU A 62 17.60 -14.38 12.34
C LEU A 62 17.68 -14.44 13.88
N GLY A 63 18.70 -13.83 14.48
CA GLY A 63 18.87 -13.74 15.94
C GLY A 63 18.13 -12.60 16.63
N ILE A 64 17.51 -11.67 15.89
CA ILE A 64 16.91 -10.46 16.48
C ILE A 64 15.46 -10.71 16.89
N LYS A 65 15.11 -10.33 18.13
CA LYS A 65 13.74 -10.42 18.71
C LYS A 65 12.66 -9.84 17.79
N ARG A 66 12.98 -8.80 17.03
CA ARG A 66 12.11 -8.11 16.08
C ARG A 66 11.70 -9.00 14.90
N THR A 67 12.62 -9.79 14.35
CA THR A 67 12.35 -10.78 13.28
C THR A 67 11.36 -11.83 13.78
N TRP A 68 11.60 -12.35 14.99
CA TRP A 68 10.69 -13.31 15.63
C TRP A 68 9.31 -12.73 15.95
N GLN A 69 9.22 -11.46 16.37
CA GLN A 69 7.93 -10.79 16.59
C GLN A 69 7.15 -10.64 15.28
N LEU A 70 7.82 -10.31 14.18
CA LEU A 70 7.17 -10.20 12.86
C LEU A 70 6.72 -11.57 12.34
N LEU A 71 7.56 -12.62 12.48
CA LEU A 71 7.17 -14.00 12.13
C LEU A 71 5.98 -14.50 12.95
N LYS A 72 5.96 -14.23 14.27
CA LYS A 72 4.80 -14.58 15.12
C LYS A 72 3.53 -13.87 14.67
N HIS A 73 3.61 -12.61 14.26
CA HIS A 73 2.47 -11.88 13.72
C HIS A 73 1.97 -12.49 12.40
N LEU A 74 2.88 -12.92 11.52
CA LEU A 74 2.50 -13.55 10.25
C LEU A 74 1.78 -14.89 10.44
N ILE A 75 2.09 -15.62 11.52
CA ILE A 75 1.48 -16.90 11.85
C ILE A 75 0.16 -16.71 12.64
N ASP A 76 0.16 -15.79 13.62
CA ASP A 76 -1.01 -15.48 14.46
C ASP A 76 -1.23 -13.95 14.53
N PRO A 77 -2.09 -13.40 13.65
CA PRO A 77 -2.37 -11.96 13.61
C PRO A 77 -3.19 -11.47 14.83
N THR A 78 -3.69 -12.37 15.67
CA THR A 78 -4.52 -12.07 16.84
C THR A 78 -3.72 -11.64 18.08
N THR A 79 -2.40 -11.82 18.09
CA THR A 79 -1.56 -11.64 19.28
C THR A 79 -1.13 -10.19 19.57
N LEU A 80 -1.39 -9.24 18.66
CA LEU A 80 -0.99 -7.82 18.82
C LEU A 80 -2.14 -6.88 19.24
N ASN A 81 -3.39 -7.33 19.27
CA ASN A 81 -4.57 -6.48 19.55
C ASN A 81 -4.71 -6.01 21.02
N GLN A 82 -3.66 -6.08 21.84
CA GLN A 82 -3.72 -5.68 23.25
C GLN A 82 -2.93 -4.40 23.59
N LYS A 83 -2.30 -3.71 22.61
CA LYS A 83 -1.46 -2.53 22.93
C LYS A 83 -1.71 -1.23 22.14
N GLN A 84 -2.76 -1.14 21.31
CA GLN A 84 -3.09 0.11 20.60
C GLN A 84 -4.42 0.76 21.01
N GLN A 85 -5.05 0.32 22.11
CA GLN A 85 -6.30 0.92 22.63
C GLN A 85 -6.14 1.69 23.95
N THR A 86 -4.94 2.12 24.34
CA THR A 86 -4.76 2.84 25.61
C THR A 86 -3.90 4.09 25.41
N GLU A 87 -4.33 5.01 24.55
CA GLU A 87 -3.79 6.39 24.53
C GLU A 87 -4.72 7.35 23.77
N GLU A 88 -6.04 7.20 23.89
CA GLU A 88 -7.01 8.23 23.47
C GLU A 88 -8.16 8.33 24.49
N HIS A 89 -7.85 8.78 25.71
CA HIS A 89 -8.76 9.58 26.54
C HIS A 89 -8.04 10.09 27.79
N THR A 90 -7.48 11.30 27.70
CA THR A 90 -7.69 12.38 28.69
C THR A 90 -7.50 13.71 27.97
#